data_AF-A0A832B8D1-F1
#
_entry.id   AF-A0A832B8D1-F1
#
_cell.length_a   1.000
_cell.length_b   1.000
_cell.length_c   1.000
_cell.angle_alpha   90.00
_cell.angle_beta   90.00
_cell.angle_gamma   90.00
#
_symmetry.space_group_name_H-M   'P 1'
#
loop_
_entity.id
_entity.type
_entity.pdbx_description
1 polymer ?
#
loop_
_entity_poly.entity_id
_entity_poly.type
_entity_poly.pdbx_seq_one_letter_code
_entity_poly.pdbx_strand_id
1 'polypeptide(L)'
;MRQIPFQHQPKKKHRLRVFTWHIHGSYLYYLSRANCDFYIPVNRGDMAGYGGRSGAFPWGSNVFEVDAKDVKRMEFDCVLFQHKEQYFKDQYEIFSPKQLRLPKIFLEHDPPRSHPTDARHPVQNRNVLLVHVTDFNRLMWDNGITPTAVITHGVFAPKG
;
A
#
# COMPACT_ATOMS: atom_id res chain seq x y z
N MET A 1 -22.87 37.55 -32.13
CA MET A 1 -21.84 36.57 -31.69
C MET A 1 -22.44 35.72 -30.58
N ARG A 2 -22.66 34.42 -30.79
CA ARG A 2 -23.14 33.50 -29.76
C ARG A 2 -21.93 32.88 -29.06
N GLN A 3 -21.78 33.12 -27.75
CA GLN A 3 -20.81 32.42 -26.92
C GLN A 3 -21.25 30.96 -26.78
N ILE A 4 -20.39 30.03 -27.17
CA ILE A 4 -20.55 28.60 -26.93
C ILE A 4 -20.01 28.34 -25.52
N PRO A 5 -20.82 27.88 -24.55
CA PRO A 5 -20.28 27.52 -23.25
C PRO A 5 -19.45 26.24 -23.39
N PHE A 6 -18.15 26.36 -23.12
CA PHE A 6 -17.25 25.22 -23.00
C PHE A 6 -17.64 24.45 -21.74
N GLN A 7 -18.48 23.42 -21.89
CA GLN A 7 -18.76 22.49 -20.80
C GLN A 7 -17.49 21.69 -20.52
N HIS A 8 -16.77 22.06 -19.47
CA HIS A 8 -15.71 21.23 -18.92
C HIS A 8 -16.36 20.02 -18.25
N GLN A 9 -16.54 18.93 -18.99
CA GLN A 9 -16.88 17.65 -18.37
C GLN A 9 -15.69 17.23 -17.52
N PRO A 10 -15.83 17.08 -16.19
CA PRO A 10 -14.74 16.56 -15.37
C PRO A 10 -14.40 15.17 -15.87
N LYS A 11 -13.16 14.96 -16.33
CA LYS A 11 -12.64 13.63 -16.64
C LYS A 11 -12.92 12.76 -15.41
N LYS A 12 -13.65 11.65 -15.56
CA LYS A 12 -13.79 10.64 -14.50
C LYS A 12 -12.37 10.30 -14.02
N LYS A 13 -12.00 10.74 -12.82
CA LYS A 13 -10.73 10.32 -12.20
C LYS A 13 -10.84 8.81 -12.01
N HIS A 14 -10.08 8.06 -12.81
CA HIS A 14 -9.93 6.63 -12.61
C HIS A 14 -9.37 6.40 -11.20
N ARG A 15 -10.01 5.52 -10.42
CA ARG A 15 -9.52 5.13 -9.08
C ARG A 15 -8.19 4.41 -9.26
N LEU A 16 -7.17 4.79 -8.50
CA LEU A 16 -5.86 4.14 -8.59
C LEU A 16 -5.97 2.69 -8.16
N ARG A 17 -5.36 1.78 -8.93
CA ARG A 17 -5.28 0.34 -8.65
C ARG A 17 -4.00 0.07 -7.89
N VAL A 18 -4.12 -0.18 -6.59
CA VAL A 18 -3.02 -0.40 -5.65
C VAL A 18 -2.92 -1.89 -5.36
N PHE A 19 -1.78 -2.50 -5.67
CA PHE A 19 -1.50 -3.86 -5.19
C PHE A 19 -0.87 -3.80 -3.79
N THR A 20 -1.36 -4.61 -2.87
CA THR A 20 -0.83 -4.71 -1.51
C THR A 20 -1.06 -6.09 -0.92
N TRP A 21 -0.54 -6.34 0.27
CA TRP A 21 -0.79 -7.56 1.03
C TRP A 21 -1.63 -7.21 2.25
N HIS A 22 -2.46 -8.14 2.69
CA HIS A 22 -3.08 -8.01 3.99
C HIS A 22 -2.08 -8.45 5.07
N ILE A 23 -1.65 -7.52 5.90
CA ILE A 23 -0.97 -7.83 7.16
C ILE A 23 -1.99 -7.73 8.30
N HIS A 24 -1.82 -8.53 9.37
CA HIS A 24 -2.76 -8.60 10.48
C HIS A 24 -3.16 -7.21 11.03
N GLY A 25 -4.41 -7.07 11.47
CA GLY A 25 -4.95 -5.86 12.08
C GLY A 25 -5.97 -5.13 11.21
N SER A 26 -6.46 -3.98 11.69
CA SER A 26 -7.50 -3.20 11.02
C SER A 26 -6.97 -2.23 9.96
N TYR A 27 -5.65 -2.22 9.68
CA TYR A 27 -5.04 -1.15 8.87
C TYR A 27 -5.52 -1.16 7.42
N LEU A 28 -5.56 -2.34 6.79
CA LEU A 28 -6.11 -2.48 5.43
C LEU A 28 -7.59 -2.09 5.38
N TYR A 29 -8.35 -2.31 6.45
CA TYR A 29 -9.74 -1.85 6.54
C TYR A 29 -9.82 -0.32 6.49
N TYR A 30 -8.95 0.41 7.20
CA TYR A 30 -8.88 1.87 7.10
C TYR A 30 -8.39 2.34 5.72
N LEU A 31 -7.39 1.66 5.13
CA LEU A 31 -6.95 1.95 3.76
C LEU A 31 -8.07 1.81 2.74
N SER A 32 -8.96 0.83 2.91
CA SER A 32 -10.12 0.64 2.02
C SER A 32 -11.06 1.85 1.95
N ARG A 33 -10.91 2.84 2.83
CA ARG A 33 -11.67 4.10 2.78
C ARG A 33 -11.10 5.11 1.80
N ALA A 34 -9.86 4.93 1.34
CA ALA A 34 -9.26 5.75 0.32
C ALA A 34 -9.98 5.56 -1.03
N ASN A 35 -9.93 6.57 -1.89
CA ASN A 35 -10.49 6.52 -3.25
C ASN A 35 -9.56 5.76 -4.23
N CYS A 36 -9.18 4.55 -3.83
CA CYS A 36 -8.33 3.61 -4.56
C CYS A 36 -8.98 2.22 -4.57
N ASP A 37 -8.63 1.42 -5.55
CA ASP A 37 -8.97 0.00 -5.61
C ASP A 37 -7.77 -0.80 -5.11
N PHE A 38 -7.97 -1.62 -4.10
CA PHE A 38 -6.93 -2.43 -3.48
C PHE A 38 -7.05 -3.88 -3.94
N TYR A 39 -5.93 -4.43 -4.40
CA TYR A 39 -5.83 -5.82 -4.82
C TYR A 39 -4.89 -6.55 -3.88
N ILE A 40 -5.39 -7.63 -3.27
CA ILE A 40 -4.64 -8.43 -2.30
C ILE A 40 -4.47 -9.87 -2.80
N PRO A 41 -3.24 -10.41 -2.79
CA PRO A 41 -3.03 -11.76 -3.27
C PRO A 41 -3.54 -12.78 -2.25
N VAL A 42 -4.19 -13.81 -2.77
CA VAL A 42 -4.55 -15.03 -2.04
C VAL A 42 -3.82 -16.22 -2.65
N ASN A 43 -3.41 -17.15 -1.80
CA ASN A 43 -2.90 -18.44 -2.23
C ASN A 43 -3.75 -19.53 -1.58
N ARG A 44 -4.36 -20.38 -2.40
CA ARG A 44 -5.16 -21.52 -1.91
C ARG A 44 -4.30 -22.65 -1.32
N GLY A 45 -2.98 -22.57 -1.46
CA GLY A 45 -2.00 -23.56 -0.98
C GLY A 45 -1.31 -23.24 0.34
N ASP A 46 -1.93 -22.46 1.23
CA ASP A 46 -1.46 -22.24 2.62
C ASP A 46 -0.09 -21.52 2.77
N MET A 47 0.27 -20.67 1.81
CA MET A 47 1.50 -19.88 1.90
C MET A 47 1.34 -18.73 2.92
N ALA A 48 2.19 -18.70 3.93
CA ALA A 48 2.19 -17.64 4.95
C ALA A 48 2.28 -16.24 4.30
N GLY A 49 1.43 -15.31 4.71
CA GLY A 49 1.34 -13.95 4.17
C GLY A 49 0.31 -13.74 3.06
N TYR A 50 -0.42 -14.77 2.65
CA TYR A 50 -1.40 -14.75 1.54
C TYR A 50 -2.84 -15.05 1.99
N GLY A 51 -3.22 -14.53 3.16
CA GLY A 51 -4.50 -14.82 3.80
C GLY A 51 -5.73 -14.06 3.26
N GLY A 52 -5.57 -13.22 2.24
CA GLY A 52 -6.69 -12.46 1.65
C GLY A 52 -7.43 -11.57 2.66
N ARG A 53 -8.73 -11.41 2.45
CA ARG A 53 -9.69 -10.78 3.35
C ARG A 53 -9.95 -11.73 4.52
N SER A 54 -9.01 -11.81 5.45
CA SER A 54 -9.18 -12.59 6.69
C SER A 54 -9.93 -11.79 7.76
N GLY A 55 -10.79 -12.46 8.52
CA GLY A 55 -11.58 -11.86 9.62
C GLY A 55 -12.94 -11.27 9.20
N ALA A 56 -13.68 -10.73 10.19
CA ALA A 56 -15.06 -10.25 10.04
C ALA A 56 -15.19 -8.75 9.70
N PHE A 57 -14.13 -8.11 9.18
CA PHE A 57 -14.17 -6.69 8.86
C PHE A 57 -15.15 -6.39 7.71
N PRO A 58 -15.94 -5.30 7.78
CA PRO A 58 -16.86 -4.91 6.73
C PRO A 58 -16.09 -4.20 5.59
N TRP A 59 -15.27 -4.96 4.86
CA TRP A 59 -14.43 -4.38 3.80
C TRP A 59 -15.26 -3.63 2.76
N GLY A 60 -14.71 -2.52 2.25
CA GLY A 60 -15.31 -1.78 1.14
C GLY A 60 -15.40 -2.59 -0.15
N SER A 61 -16.28 -2.16 -1.06
CA SER A 61 -16.43 -2.75 -2.40
C SER A 61 -15.23 -2.55 -3.33
N ASN A 62 -14.17 -1.93 -2.81
CA ASN A 62 -12.92 -1.60 -3.49
C ASN A 62 -11.73 -2.45 -3.03
N VAL A 63 -11.99 -3.55 -2.30
CA VAL A 63 -10.96 -4.51 -1.89
C VAL A 63 -11.21 -5.84 -2.59
N PHE A 64 -10.29 -6.21 -3.46
CA PHE A 64 -10.39 -7.36 -4.35
C PHE A 64 -9.32 -8.39 -4.00
N GLU A 65 -9.72 -9.62 -3.77
CA GLU A 65 -8.78 -10.75 -3.71
C GLU A 65 -8.39 -11.17 -5.12
N VAL A 66 -7.11 -11.49 -5.31
CA VAL A 66 -6.57 -11.96 -6.59
C VAL A 66 -5.75 -13.22 -6.35
N ASP A 67 -5.89 -14.22 -7.20
CA ASP A 67 -5.03 -15.40 -7.12
C ASP A 67 -3.58 -14.98 -7.39
N ALA A 68 -2.65 -15.36 -6.52
CA ALA A 68 -1.23 -15.01 -6.65
C ALA A 68 -0.65 -15.37 -8.03
N LYS A 69 -1.14 -16.44 -8.68
CA LYS A 69 -0.69 -16.86 -10.01
C LYS A 69 -1.17 -15.94 -11.14
N ASP A 70 -2.20 -15.14 -10.89
CA ASP A 70 -2.82 -14.26 -11.86
C ASP A 70 -2.25 -12.83 -11.81
N VAL A 71 -1.60 -12.46 -10.70
CA VAL A 71 -1.02 -11.13 -10.45
C VAL A 71 -0.13 -10.66 -11.60
N LYS A 72 0.72 -11.53 -12.16
CA LYS A 72 1.64 -11.17 -13.26
C LYS A 72 0.93 -10.69 -14.54
N ARG A 73 -0.36 -11.01 -14.69
CA ARG A 73 -1.18 -10.65 -15.87
C ARG A 73 -2.08 -9.44 -15.62
N MET A 74 -2.04 -8.85 -14.42
CA MET A 74 -2.85 -7.71 -14.04
C MET A 74 -2.09 -6.39 -14.16
N GLU A 75 -2.83 -5.29 -14.26
CA GLU A 75 -2.25 -3.94 -14.27
C GLU A 75 -2.57 -3.21 -12.97
N PHE A 76 -1.54 -2.56 -12.43
CA PHE A 76 -1.60 -1.77 -11.19
C PHE A 76 -0.88 -0.44 -11.43
N ASP A 77 -1.32 0.59 -10.71
CA ASP A 77 -0.72 1.92 -10.77
C ASP A 77 0.46 2.06 -9.80
N CYS A 78 0.40 1.36 -8.66
CA CYS A 78 1.50 1.30 -7.69
C CYS A 78 1.42 0.05 -6.80
N VAL A 79 2.50 -0.18 -6.06
CA VAL A 79 2.60 -1.25 -5.05
C VAL A 79 2.80 -0.63 -3.67
N LEU A 80 1.99 -1.08 -2.71
CA LEU A 80 2.10 -0.74 -1.30
C LEU A 80 2.59 -1.98 -0.53
N PHE A 81 3.84 -1.93 -0.09
CA PHE A 81 4.43 -2.90 0.82
C PHE A 81 4.09 -2.52 2.27
N GLN A 82 3.77 -3.51 3.09
CA GLN A 82 3.48 -3.34 4.52
C GLN A 82 4.41 -4.19 5.40
N HIS A 83 5.30 -4.99 4.79
CA HIS A 83 6.26 -5.83 5.50
C HIS A 83 7.53 -6.04 4.68
N LYS A 84 8.68 -6.25 5.35
CA LYS A 84 9.99 -6.36 4.69
C LYS A 84 10.08 -7.56 3.73
N GLU A 85 9.51 -8.71 4.08
CA GLU A 85 9.52 -9.92 3.24
C GLU A 85 8.81 -9.68 1.90
N GLN A 86 7.75 -8.87 1.89
CA GLN A 86 7.04 -8.52 0.67
C GLN A 86 7.95 -7.75 -0.29
N TYR A 87 8.78 -6.86 0.27
CA TYR A 87 9.74 -6.06 -0.48
C TYR A 87 11.01 -6.85 -0.84
N PHE A 88 11.58 -7.65 0.04
CA PHE A 88 12.85 -8.32 -0.25
C PHE A 88 12.71 -9.66 -0.94
N LYS A 89 11.52 -10.29 -0.89
CA LYS A 89 11.29 -11.63 -1.42
C LYS A 89 10.08 -11.67 -2.35
N ASP A 90 8.88 -11.45 -1.82
CA ASP A 90 7.64 -11.80 -2.54
C ASP A 90 7.49 -11.06 -3.87
N GLN A 91 7.89 -9.78 -3.93
CA GLN A 91 7.79 -9.00 -5.16
C GLN A 91 8.52 -9.63 -6.34
N TYR A 92 9.62 -10.35 -6.11
CA TYR A 92 10.40 -11.00 -7.16
C TYR A 92 9.77 -12.31 -7.62
N GLU A 93 8.93 -12.92 -6.79
CA GLU A 93 8.21 -14.14 -7.11
C GLU A 93 6.89 -13.84 -7.82
N ILE A 94 6.15 -12.83 -7.35
CA ILE A 94 4.77 -12.57 -7.76
C ILE A 94 4.61 -11.57 -8.89
N PHE A 95 5.57 -10.66 -9.10
CA PHE A 95 5.46 -9.64 -10.15
C PHE A 95 6.16 -10.03 -11.45
N SER A 96 5.70 -9.43 -12.54
CA SER A 96 6.42 -9.39 -13.81
C SER A 96 7.54 -8.33 -13.78
N PRO A 97 8.52 -8.38 -14.71
CA PRO A 97 9.54 -7.34 -14.83
C PRO A 97 8.98 -5.92 -15.04
N LYS A 98 7.80 -5.78 -15.69
CA LYS A 98 7.11 -4.49 -15.83
C LYS A 98 6.61 -3.99 -14.48
N GLN A 99 5.97 -4.86 -13.71
CA GLN A 99 5.40 -4.53 -12.39
C GLN A 99 6.49 -4.22 -11.35
N LEU A 100 7.67 -4.84 -11.43
CA LEU A 100 8.82 -4.51 -10.57
C LEU A 100 9.32 -3.06 -10.73
N ARG A 101 8.94 -2.37 -11.80
CA ARG A 101 9.28 -0.96 -12.07
C ARG A 101 8.17 0.02 -11.70
N LEU A 102 7.03 -0.46 -11.20
CA LEU A 102 5.95 0.41 -10.74
C LEU A 102 6.41 1.29 -9.57
N PRO A 103 5.77 2.45 -9.36
CA PRO A 103 5.93 3.24 -8.14
C PRO A 103 5.73 2.37 -6.90
N LYS A 104 6.64 2.51 -5.92
CA LYS A 104 6.67 1.70 -4.70
C LYS A 104 6.50 2.57 -3.47
N ILE A 105 5.60 2.17 -2.60
CA ILE A 105 5.41 2.73 -1.27
C ILE A 105 5.71 1.61 -0.27
N PHE A 106 6.56 1.89 0.71
CA PHE A 106 6.76 1.01 1.85
C PHE A 106 6.15 1.68 3.08
N LEU A 107 5.18 1.02 3.69
CA LEU A 107 4.50 1.49 4.90
C LEU A 107 5.17 0.88 6.12
N GLU A 108 5.77 1.73 6.95
CA GLU A 108 6.40 1.34 8.20
C GLU A 108 5.43 1.53 9.37
N HIS A 109 5.16 0.42 10.05
CA HIS A 109 4.18 0.32 11.13
C HIS A 109 4.82 0.52 12.50
N ASP A 110 6.07 0.09 12.64
CA ASP A 110 6.73 -0.01 13.94
C ASP A 110 7.99 0.87 13.99
N PRO A 111 8.37 1.38 15.17
CA PRO A 111 9.73 1.84 15.39
C PRO A 111 10.71 0.65 15.31
N PRO A 112 12.02 0.90 15.18
CA PRO A 112 13.02 -0.16 15.20
C PRO A 112 12.92 -0.99 16.49
N ARG A 113 12.99 -2.32 16.34
CA ARG A 113 12.99 -3.25 17.47
C ARG A 113 14.35 -3.35 18.18
N SER A 114 15.41 -2.89 17.52
CA SER A 114 16.76 -2.85 18.06
C SER A 114 17.00 -1.53 18.80
N HIS A 115 18.20 -0.95 18.71
CA HIS A 115 18.49 0.29 19.43
C HIS A 115 17.69 1.47 18.84
N PRO A 116 17.00 2.25 19.68
CA PRO A 116 15.99 3.21 19.24
C PRO A 116 16.51 4.41 18.45
N THR A 117 17.81 4.71 18.45
CA THR A 117 18.34 5.98 17.92
C THR A 117 19.24 5.86 16.69
N ASP A 118 19.64 4.65 16.27
CA ASP A 118 20.59 4.44 15.16
C ASP A 118 20.26 3.21 14.31
N ALA A 119 19.06 2.66 14.45
CA ALA A 119 18.64 1.56 13.61
C ALA A 119 18.38 2.08 12.19
N ARG A 120 19.21 1.64 11.25
CA ARG A 120 19.03 1.96 9.84
C ARG A 120 17.88 1.17 9.25
N HIS A 121 16.95 1.87 8.60
CA HIS A 121 15.79 1.25 7.96
C HIS A 121 16.26 0.34 6.81
N PRO A 122 15.77 -0.92 6.71
CA PRO A 122 16.28 -1.88 5.73
C PRO A 122 16.03 -1.46 4.28
N VAL A 123 14.95 -0.73 4.01
CA VAL A 123 14.68 -0.16 2.67
C VAL A 123 15.53 1.09 2.47
N GLN A 124 16.59 0.94 1.67
CA GLN A 124 17.51 2.01 1.24
C GLN A 124 17.41 2.21 -0.28
N ASN A 125 16.39 2.93 -0.74
CA ASN A 125 16.10 3.10 -2.16
C ASN A 125 15.44 4.45 -2.45
N ARG A 126 16.08 5.29 -3.26
CA ARG A 126 15.57 6.62 -3.65
C ARG A 126 14.28 6.58 -4.47
N ASN A 127 13.96 5.44 -5.09
CA ASN A 127 12.76 5.25 -5.92
C ASN A 127 11.58 4.65 -5.13
N VAL A 128 11.70 4.53 -3.80
CA VAL A 128 10.63 4.07 -2.91
C VAL A 128 10.25 5.22 -2.00
N LEU A 129 8.96 5.44 -1.79
CA LEU A 129 8.48 6.33 -0.73
C LEU A 129 8.29 5.53 0.55
N LEU A 130 9.03 5.87 1.61
CA LEU A 130 8.87 5.29 2.93
C LEU A 130 7.86 6.11 3.73
N VAL A 131 6.68 5.54 3.98
CA VAL A 131 5.60 6.17 4.72
C VAL A 131 5.59 5.61 6.14
N HIS A 132 5.73 6.48 7.13
CA HIS A 132 5.60 6.11 8.53
C HIS A 132 4.17 6.39 9.03
N VAL A 133 3.62 5.51 9.84
CA VAL A 133 2.27 5.70 10.41
C VAL A 133 2.24 6.66 11.61
N THR A 134 3.40 7.08 12.10
CA THR A 134 3.55 8.11 13.13
C THR A 134 4.82 8.94 12.87
N ASP A 135 4.83 10.19 13.36
CA ASP A 135 6.05 11.00 13.39
C ASP A 135 7.13 10.38 14.29
N PHE A 136 6.71 9.68 15.35
CA PHE A 136 7.62 8.95 16.24
C PHE A 136 8.41 7.90 15.46
N ASN A 137 7.75 7.00 14.72
CA ASN A 137 8.45 5.97 13.94
C ASN A 137 9.44 6.59 12.96
N ARG A 138 9.03 7.67 12.28
CA ARG A 138 9.91 8.40 11.36
C ARG A 138 11.16 8.92 12.04
N LEU A 139 11.03 9.44 13.27
CA LEU A 139 12.15 9.96 14.06
C LEU A 139 13.09 8.83 14.52
N MET A 140 12.55 7.69 14.91
CA MET A 140 13.34 6.59 15.48
C MET A 140 14.16 5.81 14.43
N TRP A 141 13.76 5.85 13.17
CA TRP A 141 14.50 5.21 12.08
C TRP A 141 15.56 6.13 11.47
N ASP A 142 16.79 5.63 11.30
CA ASP A 142 17.69 6.19 10.29
C ASP A 142 17.19 5.76 8.90
N ASN A 143 16.46 6.67 8.26
CA ASN A 143 15.84 6.45 6.95
C ASN A 143 16.86 6.51 5.79
N GLY A 144 18.09 6.98 6.05
CA GLY A 144 19.17 7.09 5.07
C GLY A 144 18.76 7.82 3.78
N ILE A 145 18.87 7.12 2.65
CA ILE A 145 18.65 7.73 1.32
C ILE A 145 17.19 7.70 0.84
N THR A 146 16.30 7.05 1.59
CA THR A 146 14.91 6.81 1.16
C THR A 146 14.06 8.03 1.51
N PRO A 147 13.35 8.65 0.54
CA PRO A 147 12.44 9.76 0.85
C PRO A 147 11.33 9.30 1.79
N THR A 148 10.98 10.16 2.76
CA THR A 148 10.01 9.84 3.81
C THR A 148 8.79 10.74 3.80
N ALA A 149 7.65 10.17 4.18
CA ALA A 149 6.43 10.89 4.52
C ALA A 149 5.81 10.28 5.79
N VAL A 150 4.88 11.02 6.42
CA VAL A 150 4.09 10.51 7.54
C VAL A 150 2.62 10.56 7.16
N ILE A 151 1.88 9.51 7.49
CA ILE A 151 0.42 9.48 7.40
C ILE A 151 -0.16 9.38 8.79
N THR A 152 -1.00 10.35 9.16
CA THR A 152 -1.64 10.37 10.47
C THR A 152 -2.82 9.39 10.50
N HIS A 153 -3.04 8.76 11.66
CA HIS A 153 -4.21 7.92 11.86
C HIS A 153 -5.50 8.76 11.76
N GLY A 154 -6.34 8.42 10.80
CA GLY A 154 -7.68 8.99 10.69
C GLY A 154 -8.68 8.17 11.51
N VAL A 155 -9.44 8.83 12.38
CA VAL A 155 -10.66 8.26 12.97
C VAL A 155 -11.87 8.68 12.15
N PHE A 156 -12.90 7.84 12.11
CA PHE A 156 -14.17 8.23 11.51
C PHE A 156 -14.76 9.42 12.27
N ALA A 157 -15.27 10.40 11.53
CA ALA A 157 -16.21 11.34 12.13
C ALA A 157 -17.43 10.53 12.62
N PRO A 158 -17.88 10.72 13.87
CA PRO A 158 -19.11 10.09 14.34
C PRO A 158 -20.26 10.44 13.41
N LYS A 159 -21.24 9.53 13.27
CA LYS A 159 -22.52 9.92 12.69
C LYS A 159 -23.17 10.85 13.72
N GLY A 160 -23.36 12.12 13.34
CA GLY A 160 -24.10 13.10 14.13
C GLY A 160 -25.56 12.72 14.31
#